data_AF-A0A330LW91-F1
#
_entry.id   AF-A0A330LW91-F1
#
_cell.length_a   1.000
_cell.length_b   1.000
_cell.length_c   1.000
_cell.angle_alpha   90.00
_cell.angle_beta   90.00
_cell.angle_gamma   90.00
#
_symmetry.space_group_name_H-M   'P 1'
#
loop_
_entity.id
_entity.type
_entity.pdbx_description
1 polymer ?
#
loop_
_entity_poly.entity_id
_entity_poly.type
_entity_poly.pdbx_seq_one_letter_code
_entity_poly.pdbx_strand_id
1 'polypeptide(L)'
;MIDLKAALMVDITALSEQAKVALLTGDFDNCDMLLQQRQQCIEQLVNLTSPLAADTAAYLTQIITDDAAEINKLTTAKLELESQQMTTKRHARSIDRYLAIKQF
;
A
#
# COMPACT_ATOMS: atom_id res chain seq x y z
N MET A 1 31.00 -14.66 -0.54
CA MET A 1 30.38 -13.62 -1.36
C MET A 1 28.88 -13.90 -1.30
N ILE A 2 28.09 -13.04 -0.65
CA ILE A 2 26.63 -13.23 -0.58
C ILE A 2 26.09 -13.07 -2.00
N ASP A 3 25.20 -13.97 -2.42
CA ASP A 3 24.52 -13.86 -3.71
C ASP A 3 23.62 -12.63 -3.68
N LEU A 4 24.02 -11.57 -4.40
CA LEU A 4 23.32 -10.29 -4.45
C LEU A 4 21.85 -10.46 -4.85
N LYS A 5 21.54 -11.44 -5.70
CA LYS A 5 20.17 -11.78 -6.07
C LYS A 5 19.36 -12.24 -4.85
N ALA A 6 19.90 -13.18 -4.08
CA ALA A 6 19.23 -13.71 -2.90
C ALA A 6 19.06 -12.62 -1.83
N ALA A 7 20.04 -11.73 -1.68
CA ALA A 7 19.93 -10.56 -0.79
C ALA A 7 18.78 -9.64 -1.19
N LEU A 8 18.67 -9.29 -2.48
CA LEU A 8 17.57 -8.46 -2.98
C LEU A 8 16.19 -9.09 -2.73
N MET A 9 16.06 -10.41 -2.92
CA MET A 9 14.79 -11.11 -2.65
C MET A 9 14.43 -11.11 -1.15
N VAL A 10 15.43 -11.19 -0.26
CA VAL A 10 15.21 -11.04 1.18
C VAL A 10 14.76 -9.61 1.51
N ASP A 11 15.46 -8.61 0.99
CA ASP A 11 15.16 -7.20 1.24
C ASP A 11 13.76 -6.81 0.73
N ILE A 12 13.38 -7.26 -0.47
CA ILE A 12 12.04 -7.02 -1.04
C ILE A 12 10.95 -7.63 -0.14
N THR A 13 11.19 -8.84 0.38
CA THR A 13 10.24 -9.51 1.28
C THR A 13 10.11 -8.75 2.60
N ALA A 14 11.24 -8.37 3.20
CA ALA A 14 11.26 -7.60 4.44
C ALA A 14 10.58 -6.22 4.29
N LEU A 15 10.85 -5.51 3.20
CA LEU A 15 10.19 -4.24 2.88
C LEU A 15 8.69 -4.41 2.68
N SER A 16 8.25 -5.51 2.05
CA SER A 16 6.83 -5.82 1.90
C SER A 16 6.12 -6.02 3.23
N GLU A 17 6.76 -6.71 4.18
CA GLU A 17 6.22 -6.91 5.53
C GLU A 17 6.19 -5.61 6.33
N GLN A 18 7.26 -4.82 6.28
CA GLN A 18 7.32 -3.53 6.96
C GLN A 18 6.28 -2.54 6.41
N ALA A 19 6.08 -2.49 5.09
CA ALA A 19 5.06 -1.64 4.47
C ALA A 19 3.64 -2.06 4.92
N LYS A 20 3.36 -3.37 5.03
CA LYS A 20 2.09 -3.87 5.57
C LYS A 20 1.89 -3.44 7.03
N VAL A 21 2.92 -3.47 7.86
CA VAL A 21 2.83 -3.01 9.26
C VAL A 21 2.59 -1.50 9.34
N ALA A 22 3.33 -0.71 8.54
CA ALA A 22 3.15 0.75 8.47
C ALA A 22 1.71 1.10 8.05
N LEU A 23 1.18 0.40 7.05
CA LEU A 23 -0.20 0.55 6.60
C LEU A 23 -1.22 0.24 7.72
N LEU A 24 -1.05 -0.87 8.44
CA LEU A 24 -1.95 -1.28 9.53
C LEU A 24 -1.91 -0.32 10.73
N THR A 25 -0.79 0.36 10.94
CA THR A 25 -0.60 1.34 12.02
C THR A 25 -0.96 2.77 11.61
N GLY A 26 -1.34 2.98 10.34
CA GLY A 26 -1.70 4.30 9.81
C GLY A 26 -0.51 5.22 9.54
N ASP A 27 0.71 4.68 9.55
CA ASP A 27 1.95 5.41 9.23
C ASP A 27 2.15 5.44 7.70
N PHE A 28 1.30 6.23 7.02
CA PHE A 28 1.24 6.25 5.56
C PHE A 28 2.50 6.83 4.90
N ASP A 29 3.14 7.83 5.53
CA ASP A 29 4.37 8.43 5.00
C ASP A 29 5.52 7.40 4.98
N ASN A 30 5.65 6.62 6.05
CA ASN A 30 6.62 5.53 6.13
C ASN A 30 6.27 4.38 5.18
N CYS A 31 4.99 4.04 5.05
CA CYS A 31 4.53 3.05 4.08
C CYS A 31 4.97 3.42 2.65
N ASP A 32 4.76 4.67 2.23
CA ASP A 32 5.16 5.16 0.91
C ASP A 32 6.69 5.08 0.71
N MET A 33 7.46 5.48 1.72
CA MET A 33 8.92 5.38 1.68
C MET A 33 9.39 3.91 1.52
N LEU A 34 8.81 2.98 2.27
CA LEU A 34 9.14 1.55 2.21
C LEU A 34 8.77 0.95 0.84
N LEU A 35 7.64 1.34 0.26
CA LEU A 35 7.22 0.91 -1.07
C LEU A 35 8.16 1.43 -2.17
N GLN A 36 8.66 2.66 -2.04
CA GLN A 36 9.68 3.21 -2.97
C GLN A 36 11.00 2.44 -2.88
N GLN A 37 11.48 2.12 -1.69
CA GLN A 37 12.69 1.30 -1.51
C GLN A 37 12.49 -0.09 -2.10
N ARG A 38 11.31 -0.70 -1.89
CA ARG A 38 10.96 -2.00 -2.45
C ARG A 38 10.98 -1.98 -3.97
N GLN A 39 10.43 -0.94 -4.59
CA GLN A 39 10.47 -0.75 -6.04
C GLN A 39 11.92 -0.72 -6.56
N GLN A 40 12.80 0.04 -5.90
CA GLN A 40 14.21 0.11 -6.29
C GLN A 40 14.90 -1.27 -6.22
N CYS A 41 14.63 -2.07 -5.17
CA CYS A 41 15.16 -3.42 -5.08
C CYS A 41 14.62 -4.35 -6.17
N ILE A 42 13.34 -4.25 -6.53
CA ILE A 42 12.72 -5.02 -7.62
C ILE A 42 13.37 -4.65 -8.96
N GLU A 43 13.56 -3.35 -9.24
CA GLU A 43 14.22 -2.88 -10.46
C GLU A 43 15.66 -3.40 -10.55
N GLN A 44 16.41 -3.37 -9.44
CA GLN A 44 17.76 -3.95 -9.38
C GLN A 44 17.75 -5.45 -9.62
N LEU A 45 16.80 -6.19 -9.04
CA LEU A 45 16.68 -7.64 -9.21
C LEU A 45 16.38 -8.01 -10.67
N VAL A 46 15.45 -7.29 -11.31
CA VAL A 46 15.10 -7.50 -12.73
C VAL A 46 16.30 -7.22 -13.63
N ASN A 47 17.02 -6.11 -13.39
CA ASN A 47 18.20 -5.76 -14.17
C ASN A 47 19.35 -6.76 -14.00
N LEU A 48 19.58 -7.24 -12.77
CA LEU A 48 20.63 -8.22 -12.45
C LEU A 48 20.37 -9.58 -13.12
N THR A 49 19.10 -9.96 -13.22
CA THR A 49 18.70 -11.29 -13.68
C THR A 49 18.24 -11.31 -15.12
N SER A 50 18.53 -10.29 -15.94
CA SER A 50 18.09 -10.26 -17.35
C SER A 50 19.03 -11.07 -18.26
N PRO A 51 18.55 -12.10 -18.98
CA PRO A 51 17.16 -12.57 -19.09
C PRO A 51 16.67 -13.35 -17.86
N LEU A 52 15.44 -13.06 -17.40
CA LEU A 52 14.89 -13.51 -16.11
C LEU A 52 15.07 -15.02 -15.89
N ALA A 53 15.79 -15.36 -14.82
CA ALA A 53 15.86 -16.72 -14.34
C ALA A 53 14.48 -17.19 -13.83
N ALA A 54 14.15 -18.47 -14.02
CA ALA A 54 12.83 -19.02 -13.74
C ALA A 54 12.38 -18.83 -12.27
N ASP A 55 13.31 -18.96 -11.33
CA ASP A 55 13.07 -18.73 -9.90
C ASP A 55 12.75 -17.26 -9.58
N THR A 56 13.40 -16.33 -10.28
CA THR A 56 13.16 -14.89 -10.15
C THR A 56 11.82 -14.51 -10.73
N ALA A 57 11.46 -15.08 -11.89
CA ALA A 57 10.15 -14.91 -12.49
C ALA A 57 9.04 -15.45 -11.59
N ALA A 58 9.22 -16.63 -10.99
CA ALA A 58 8.26 -17.19 -10.05
C ALA A 58 8.08 -16.31 -8.81
N TYR A 59 9.17 -15.82 -8.23
CA TYR A 59 9.14 -14.91 -7.09
C TYR A 59 8.43 -13.59 -7.40
N LEU A 60 8.77 -12.94 -8.52
CA LEU A 60 8.12 -11.69 -8.94
C LEU A 60 6.62 -11.90 -9.22
N THR A 61 6.24 -13.05 -9.76
CA THR A 61 4.82 -13.40 -9.98
C THR A 61 4.06 -13.54 -8.66
N GLN A 62 4.68 -14.13 -7.63
CA GLN A 62 4.10 -14.20 -6.30
C GLN A 62 3.88 -12.81 -5.71
N ILE A 63 4.90 -11.94 -5.81
CA ILE A 63 4.81 -10.54 -5.38
C ILE A 63 3.64 -9.82 -6.03
N ILE A 64 3.49 -9.94 -7.35
CA ILE A 64 2.40 -9.29 -8.10
C ILE A 64 1.04 -9.77 -7.60
N THR A 65 0.92 -11.06 -7.29
CA THR A 65 -0.32 -11.65 -6.77
C THR A 65 -0.66 -11.10 -5.39
N ASP A 66 0.34 -11.00 -4.50
CA ASP A 66 0.16 -10.46 -3.16
C ASP A 66 -0.21 -8.97 -3.20
N ASP A 67 0.44 -8.19 -4.08
CA ASP A 67 0.16 -6.77 -4.28
C ASP A 67 -1.25 -6.54 -4.81
N ALA A 68 -1.72 -7.38 -5.75
CA ALA A 68 -3.08 -7.30 -6.27
C ALA A 68 -4.13 -7.54 -5.15
N ALA A 69 -3.88 -8.50 -4.27
CA ALA A 69 -4.74 -8.75 -3.12
C ALA A 69 -4.79 -7.55 -2.17
N GLU A 70 -3.64 -6.91 -1.91
CA GLU A 70 -3.56 -5.75 -1.02
C GLU A 70 -4.22 -4.50 -1.62
N ILE A 71 -4.00 -4.24 -2.92
CA ILE A 71 -4.66 -3.16 -3.66
C ILE A 71 -6.19 -3.28 -3.58
N ASN A 72 -6.74 -4.49 -3.69
CA ASN A 72 -8.17 -4.70 -3.58
C ASN A 72 -8.72 -4.37 -2.19
N LYS A 73 -8.00 -4.74 -1.13
CA LYS A 73 -8.37 -4.36 0.25
C LYS A 73 -8.34 -2.85 0.43
N LEU A 74 -7.26 -2.20 0.00
CA LEU A 74 -7.09 -0.75 0.10
C LEU A 74 -8.15 0.03 -0.69
N THR A 75 -8.49 -0.45 -1.88
CA THR A 75 -9.57 0.13 -2.70
C THR A 75 -10.92 0.06 -1.98
N THR A 76 -11.21 -1.07 -1.34
CA THR A 76 -12.44 -1.25 -0.57
C THR A 76 -12.49 -0.30 0.62
N ALA A 77 -11.42 -0.24 1.42
CA ALA A 77 -11.32 0.67 2.56
C ALA A 77 -11.45 2.15 2.15
N LYS A 78 -10.85 2.54 1.01
CA LYS A 78 -10.99 3.89 0.46
C LYS A 78 -12.45 4.24 0.17
N LEU A 79 -13.18 3.35 -0.49
CA LEU A 79 -14.60 3.58 -0.83
C LEU A 79 -15.46 3.72 0.43
N GLU A 80 -15.19 2.93 1.47
CA GLU A 80 -15.88 3.04 2.76
C GLU A 80 -15.61 4.40 3.42
N LEU A 81 -14.35 4.86 3.45
CA LEU A 81 -13.98 6.17 3.98
C LEU A 81 -14.63 7.33 3.22
N GLU A 82 -14.69 7.25 1.89
CA GLU A 82 -15.37 8.24 1.05
C GLU A 82 -16.88 8.31 1.37
N SER A 83 -17.51 7.14 1.56
CA SER A 83 -18.92 7.06 1.98
C SER A 83 -19.17 7.67 3.36
N GLN A 84 -18.28 7.38 4.33
CA GLN A 84 -18.32 7.98 5.66
C GLN A 84 -18.15 9.50 5.59
N GLN A 85 -17.21 10.01 4.79
CA GLN A 85 -17.01 11.45 4.62
C GLN A 85 -18.28 12.15 4.10
N MET A 86 -18.98 11.53 3.13
CA MET A 86 -20.24 12.06 2.61
C MET A 86 -21.34 12.09 3.68
N THR A 87 -21.42 11.06 4.51
CA THR A 87 -22.35 11.00 5.64
C THR A 87 -22.05 12.08 6.68
N THR A 88 -20.78 12.28 7.05
CA THR A 88 -20.33 13.35 7.94
C THR A 88 -20.69 14.73 7.39
N LYS A 89 -20.48 14.99 6.10
CA LYS A 89 -20.90 16.24 5.44
C LYS A 89 -22.40 16.47 5.53
N ARG A 90 -23.22 15.42 5.40
CA ARG A 90 -24.69 15.53 5.55
C ARG A 90 -25.08 15.85 6.99
N HIS A 91 -24.45 15.21 7.98
CA HIS A 91 -24.69 15.52 9.39
C HIS A 91 -24.33 16.97 9.75
N ALA A 92 -23.17 17.46 9.27
CA ALA A 92 -22.78 18.85 9.47
C ALA A 92 -23.83 19.83 8.93
N ARG A 93 -24.32 19.62 7.70
CA ARG A 93 -25.39 20.44 7.12
C ARG A 93 -26.68 20.42 7.95
N SER A 94 -27.06 19.28 8.51
CA SER A 94 -28.22 19.18 9.39
C SER A 94 -28.01 19.95 10.69
N ILE A 95 -26.82 19.87 11.30
CA ILE A 95 -26.47 20.65 12.49
C ILE A 95 -26.56 22.15 12.19
N ASP A 96 -25.96 22.61 11.09
CA ASP A 96 -26.01 24.01 10.67
C ASP A 96 -27.47 24.49 10.51
N ARG A 97 -28.34 23.63 9.97
CA ARG A 97 -29.76 23.93 9.83
C ARG A 97 -30.46 24.07 11.18
N TYR A 98 -30.20 23.18 12.13
CA TYR A 98 -30.74 23.30 13.49
C TYR A 98 -30.25 24.56 14.20
N LEU A 99 -28.97 24.91 14.04
CA LEU A 99 -28.41 26.14 14.59
C LEU A 99 -29.09 27.39 14.01
N ALA A 100 -29.35 27.42 12.70
CA ALA A 100 -30.05 28.51 12.05
C ALA A 100 -31.51 28.64 12.53
N ILE A 101 -32.22 27.52 12.72
CA ILE A 101 -33.59 27.52 13.25
C ILE A 101 -33.63 28.11 14.66
N LYS A 102 -32.67 27.76 15.51
CA LYS A 102 -32.58 28.25 16.90
C LYS A 102 -32.46 29.78 17.01
N GLN A 103 -32.06 30.48 15.94
CA GLN A 103 -31.90 31.94 15.94
C GLN A 103 -33.23 32.70 15.85
N PHE A 104 -34.32 32.02 15.49
CA PHE A 104 -35.68 32.57 15.43
C PHE A 104 -36.48 32.13 16.66
#